data_AF-X1ENC1-F1
#
_entry.id   AF-X1ENC1-F1
#
_cell.length_a   1.000
_cell.length_b   1.000
_cell.length_c   1.000
_cell.angle_alpha   90.00
_cell.angle_beta   90.00
_cell.angle_gamma   90.00
#
_symmetry.space_group_name_H-M   'P 1'
#
loop_
_entity.id
_entity.type
_entity.pdbx_description
1 polymer ?
#
loop_
_entity_poly.entity_id
_entity_poly.type
_entity_poly.pdbx_seq_one_letter_code
_entity_poly.pdbx_strand_id
1 'polypeptide(L)'
;TATIPNPIFLAINISSFIELELFKKISGDILRSLRSSKKAPEVERIFTAGEKEYLAWLERKDKGAPINQNLQQQILTLKKELGLTKYKFSFEK
;
A
#
# COMPACT_ATOMS: atom_id res chain seq x y z
N THR A 1 14.47 26.61 13.81
CA THR A 1 13.35 26.72 12.83
C THR A 1 13.24 25.39 12.13
N ALA A 2 12.06 24.75 12.13
CA ALA A 2 11.89 23.46 11.45
C ALA A 2 11.87 23.70 9.93
N THR A 3 12.77 23.06 9.20
CA THR A 3 12.79 23.11 7.73
C THR A 3 11.59 22.34 7.20
N ILE A 4 10.67 23.04 6.54
CA ILE A 4 9.55 22.38 5.84
C ILE A 4 10.13 21.71 4.59
N PRO A 5 10.00 20.38 4.43
CA PRO A 5 10.45 19.71 3.22
C PRO A 5 9.68 20.25 2.00
N ASN A 6 10.39 20.50 0.90
CA ASN A 6 9.79 20.91 -0.37
C ASN A 6 9.72 19.71 -1.33
N PRO A 7 8.59 18.99 -1.40
CA PRO A 7 8.48 17.80 -2.25
C PRO A 7 8.38 18.17 -3.73
N ILE A 8 8.97 17.33 -4.59
CA ILE A 8 8.84 17.41 -6.05
C ILE A 8 7.88 16.33 -6.52
N PHE A 9 6.96 16.68 -7.42
CA PHE A 9 6.04 15.75 -8.07
C PHE A 9 6.20 15.84 -9.59
N LEU A 10 6.20 14.68 -10.26
CA LEU A 10 6.29 14.58 -11.71
C LEU A 10 5.18 13.65 -12.22
N ALA A 11 4.45 14.11 -13.23
CA ALA A 11 3.49 13.31 -13.97
C ALA A 11 3.86 13.32 -15.45
N ILE A 12 3.90 12.15 -16.08
CA ILE A 12 4.21 11.99 -17.50
C ILE A 12 2.95 11.46 -18.20
N ASN A 13 2.49 12.16 -19.23
CA ASN A 13 1.40 11.68 -20.08
C ASN A 13 1.90 10.63 -21.06
N ILE A 14 1.67 9.35 -20.77
CA ILE A 14 2.11 8.22 -21.60
C ILE A 14 1.57 8.30 -23.03
N SER A 15 0.31 8.75 -23.20
CA SER A 15 -0.35 8.84 -24.51
C SER A 15 0.32 9.83 -25.46
N SER A 16 1.20 10.71 -24.97
CA SER A 16 2.03 11.59 -25.80
C SER A 16 3.22 10.87 -26.46
N PHE A 17 3.54 9.64 -26.03
CA PHE A 17 4.68 8.87 -26.52
C PHE A 17 4.27 7.56 -27.21
N ILE A 18 3.24 6.88 -26.67
CA ILE A 18 2.81 5.56 -27.13
C ILE A 18 1.34 5.33 -26.77
N GLU A 19 0.68 4.42 -27.49
CA GLU A 19 -0.66 3.95 -27.14
C GLU A 19 -0.68 3.28 -25.75
N LEU A 20 -1.73 3.54 -24.98
CA LEU A 20 -1.78 3.20 -23.56
C LEU A 20 -1.86 1.68 -23.32
N GLU A 21 -2.64 0.95 -24.13
CA GLU A 21 -2.73 -0.50 -24.03
C GLU A 21 -1.42 -1.18 -24.40
N LEU A 22 -0.72 -0.67 -25.42
CA LEU A 22 0.63 -1.13 -25.76
C LEU A 22 1.63 -0.89 -24.63
N PHE A 23 1.61 0.29 -23.99
CA PHE A 23 2.46 0.56 -22.82
C PHE A 23 2.19 -0.39 -21.67
N LYS A 24 0.91 -0.61 -21.33
CA LYS A 24 0.50 -1.56 -20.29
C LYS A 24 0.96 -2.98 -20.61
N LYS A 25 0.83 -3.40 -21.88
CA LYS A 25 1.29 -4.72 -22.34
C LYS A 25 2.79 -4.88 -22.15
N ILE A 26 3.59 -3.96 -22.68
CA ILE A 26 5.06 -3.99 -22.60
C ILE A 26 5.50 -4.00 -21.13
N SER A 27 4.96 -3.09 -20.31
CA SER A 27 5.28 -3.01 -18.89
C SER A 27 4.93 -4.32 -18.17
N GLY A 28 3.74 -4.87 -18.43
CA GLY A 28 3.31 -6.15 -17.87
C GLY A 28 4.20 -7.32 -18.29
N ASP A 29 4.64 -7.35 -19.56
CA ASP A 29 5.53 -8.39 -20.09
C ASP A 29 6.91 -8.34 -19.42
N ILE A 30 7.47 -7.15 -19.24
CA ILE A 30 8.72 -6.94 -18.49
C ILE A 30 8.57 -7.47 -17.05
N LEU A 31 7.51 -7.05 -16.34
CA LEU A 31 7.28 -7.47 -14.96
C LEU A 31 7.05 -8.99 -14.84
N ARG A 32 6.33 -9.60 -15.78
CA ARG A 32 6.17 -11.08 -15.84
C ARG A 32 7.50 -11.78 -16.04
N SER A 33 8.33 -11.28 -16.96
CA SER A 33 9.65 -11.83 -17.27
C SER A 33 10.60 -11.74 -16.07
N LEU A 34 10.56 -10.64 -15.31
CA LEU A 34 11.30 -10.49 -14.06
C LEU A 34 10.87 -11.55 -13.02
N ARG A 35 9.57 -11.76 -12.85
CA ARG A 35 9.06 -12.75 -11.89
C ARG A 35 9.39 -14.19 -12.27
N SER A 36 9.55 -14.49 -13.57
CA SER A 36 9.98 -15.80 -14.07
C SER A 36 11.51 -15.98 -14.13
N SER A 37 12.30 -14.96 -13.78
CA SER A 37 13.77 -15.04 -13.84
C SER A 37 14.35 -15.97 -12.76
N LYS A 38 15.64 -16.28 -12.87
CA LYS A 38 16.34 -17.15 -11.92
C LYS A 38 16.26 -16.56 -10.50
N LYS A 39 15.63 -17.30 -9.59
CA LYS A 39 15.53 -16.95 -8.18
C LYS A 39 16.88 -17.13 -7.48
N ALA A 40 17.14 -16.29 -6.48
CA ALA A 40 18.24 -16.53 -5.54
C ALA A 40 18.00 -17.84 -4.75
N PRO A 41 19.06 -18.49 -4.23
CA PRO A 41 18.90 -19.63 -3.34
C PRO A 41 17.93 -19.31 -2.20
N GLU A 42 17.11 -20.30 -1.81
CA GLU A 42 16.16 -20.22 -0.69
C GLU A 42 15.02 -19.19 -0.82
N VAL A 43 14.91 -18.50 -1.97
CA VAL A 43 13.79 -17.58 -2.24
C VAL A 43 12.72 -18.28 -3.07
N GLU A 44 11.48 -18.26 -2.57
CA GLU A 44 10.35 -18.91 -3.24
C GLU A 44 9.87 -18.15 -4.49
N ARG A 45 9.91 -16.81 -4.45
CA ARG A 45 9.32 -15.92 -5.46
C ARG A 45 10.03 -14.57 -5.56
N ILE A 46 10.08 -14.02 -6.77
CA ILE A 46 10.45 -12.62 -7.04
C ILE A 46 9.17 -11.78 -7.06
N PHE A 47 9.14 -10.71 -6.27
CA PHE A 47 8.03 -9.74 -6.27
C PHE A 47 8.38 -8.53 -7.12
N THR A 48 7.35 -7.93 -7.70
CA THR A 48 7.44 -6.63 -8.40
C THR A 48 6.90 -5.50 -7.54
N ALA A 49 7.28 -4.26 -7.85
CA ALA A 49 6.89 -3.09 -7.05
C ALA A 49 5.37 -3.01 -6.88
N GLY A 50 4.91 -2.82 -5.64
CA GLY A 50 3.49 -2.73 -5.28
C GLY A 50 2.78 -4.07 -5.09
N GLU A 51 3.40 -5.20 -5.44
CA GLU A 51 2.74 -6.51 -5.40
C GLU A 51 2.46 -6.99 -3.97
N LYS A 52 3.39 -6.79 -3.04
CA LYS A 52 3.21 -7.17 -1.63
C LYS A 52 2.12 -6.32 -0.97
N GLU A 53 2.11 -5.03 -1.28
CA GLU A 53 1.12 -4.06 -0.80
C GLU A 53 -0.26 -4.38 -1.35
N TYR A 54 -0.35 -4.75 -2.64
CA TYR A 54 -1.61 -5.17 -3.25
C TYR A 54 -2.16 -6.44 -2.61
N LEU A 55 -1.31 -7.44 -2.32
CA LEU A 55 -1.73 -8.66 -1.62
C LEU A 55 -2.20 -8.37 -0.19
N ALA A 56 -1.47 -7.53 0.54
CA ALA A 56 -1.89 -7.10 1.88
C ALA A 56 -3.20 -6.28 1.84
N TRP A 57 -3.41 -5.48 0.80
CA TRP A 57 -4.67 -4.76 0.61
C TRP A 57 -5.83 -5.71 0.30
N LEU A 58 -5.63 -6.69 -0.60
CA LEU A 58 -6.63 -7.72 -0.90
C LEU A 58 -7.06 -8.50 0.35
N GLU A 59 -6.12 -8.78 1.24
CA GLU A 59 -6.41 -9.45 2.51
C GLU A 59 -7.27 -8.59 3.44
N ARG A 60 -7.02 -7.26 3.48
CA ARG A 60 -7.58 -6.32 4.48
C ARG A 60 -8.84 -5.60 4.02
N LYS A 61 -9.08 -5.45 2.71
CA LYS A 61 -10.16 -4.62 2.17
C LYS A 61 -11.55 -4.96 2.75
N ASP A 62 -11.80 -6.24 3.05
CA ASP A 62 -13.07 -6.72 3.60
C ASP A 62 -12.96 -7.13 5.08
N LYS A 63 -11.75 -7.13 5.66
CA LYS A 63 -11.48 -7.59 7.04
C LYS A 63 -11.14 -6.44 8.01
N GLY A 64 -10.79 -5.27 7.47
CA GLY A 64 -10.19 -4.18 8.23
C GLY A 64 -8.67 -4.31 8.37
N ALA A 65 -8.04 -3.23 8.83
CA ALA A 65 -6.60 -3.21 9.08
C ALA A 65 -6.29 -3.80 10.46
N PRO A 66 -5.33 -4.73 10.59
CA PRO A 66 -4.91 -5.23 11.88
C PRO A 66 -4.21 -4.12 12.67
N ILE A 67 -4.66 -3.89 13.89
CA ILE A 67 -4.05 -2.92 14.82
C ILE A 67 -3.67 -3.62 16.12
N ASN A 68 -2.48 -3.31 16.64
CA ASN A 68 -1.99 -3.91 17.87
C ASN A 68 -2.70 -3.33 19.11
N GLN A 69 -2.53 -3.97 20.27
CA GLN A 69 -3.19 -3.58 21.51
C GLN A 69 -2.83 -2.15 21.95
N ASN A 70 -1.58 -1.72 21.75
CA ASN A 70 -1.15 -0.38 22.14
C ASN A 70 -1.87 0.70 21.32
N LEU A 71 -1.98 0.52 20.01
CA LEU A 71 -2.70 1.42 19.11
C LEU A 71 -4.20 1.43 19.42
N GLN A 72 -4.79 0.27 19.74
CA GLN A 72 -6.19 0.22 20.21
C GLN A 72 -6.40 1.11 21.44
N GLN A 73 -5.51 1.05 22.44
CA GLN A 73 -5.59 1.92 23.62
C GLN A 73 -5.45 3.40 23.27
N GLN A 74 -4.49 3.75 22.40
CA GLN A 74 -4.33 5.15 21.94
C GLN A 74 -5.59 5.68 21.25
N ILE A 75 -6.24 4.86 20.41
CA ILE A 75 -7.50 5.22 19.75
C ILE A 75 -8.60 5.47 20.79
N LEU A 76 -8.72 4.61 21.81
CA LEU A 76 -9.72 4.77 22.87
C LEU A 76 -9.48 6.02 23.73
N THR A 77 -8.21 6.34 24.04
CA THR A 77 -7.84 7.57 24.73
C THR A 77 -8.27 8.80 23.94
N LEU A 78 -7.90 8.87 22.65
CA LEU A 78 -8.28 9.99 21.78
C LEU A 78 -9.81 10.10 21.61
N LYS A 79 -10.50 8.97 21.46
CA LYS A 79 -11.96 8.93 21.40
C LYS A 79 -12.58 9.57 22.64
N LYS A 80 -12.06 9.27 23.83
CA LYS A 80 -12.53 9.82 25.10
C LYS A 80 -12.21 11.32 25.22
N GLU A 81 -10.98 11.71 24.94
CA GLU A 81 -10.52 13.11 25.04
C GLU A 81 -11.30 14.04 24.12
N LEU A 82 -11.64 13.57 22.92
CA LEU A 82 -12.34 14.34 21.90
C LEU A 82 -13.87 14.15 21.94
N GLY A 83 -14.40 13.36 22.88
CA GLY A 83 -15.85 13.12 23.02
C GLY A 83 -16.49 12.44 21.81
N LEU A 84 -15.77 11.56 21.10
CA LEU A 84 -16.20 10.96 19.84
C LEU A 84 -17.16 9.76 20.04
N THR A 85 -18.35 10.04 20.58
CA THR A 85 -19.34 9.02 20.99
C THR A 85 -20.00 8.25 19.84
N LYS A 86 -19.90 8.74 18.60
CA LYS A 86 -20.52 8.13 17.42
C LYS A 86 -19.80 6.86 16.94
N TYR A 87 -18.50 6.73 17.19
CA TYR A 87 -17.72 5.58 16.73
C TYR A 87 -17.76 4.45 17.76
N LYS A 88 -18.01 3.23 17.31
CA LYS A 88 -17.99 2.02 18.13
C LYS A 88 -16.99 1.03 17.53
N PHE A 89 -16.00 0.66 18.32
CA PHE A 89 -14.99 -0.31 17.93
C PHE A 89 -15.24 -1.66 18.61
N SER A 90 -14.96 -2.75 17.89
CA SER A 90 -15.12 -4.12 18.40
C SER A 90 -14.17 -4.47 19.56
N PHE A 91 -13.16 -3.64 19.81
CA PHE A 91 -12.16 -3.78 20.87
C PHE A 91 -12.39 -2.82 22.06
N GLU A 92 -13.54 -2.14 22.10
CA GLU A 92 -14.01 -1.47 23.31
C GLU A 92 -14.36 -2.54 24.35
N LYS A 93 -13.62 -2.58 25.46
CA LYS A 93 -13.97 -3.39 26.64
C LYS A 93 -14.80 -2.57 27.60
#